data_AF-A0A7K4FJ52-F1
#
_entry.id   AF-A0A7K4FJ52-F1
#
_cell.length_a   1.000
_cell.length_b   1.000
_cell.length_c   1.000
_cell.angle_alpha   90.00
_cell.angle_beta   90.00
_cell.angle_gamma   90.00
#
_symmetry.space_group_name_H-M   'P 1'
#
loop_
_entity.id
_entity.type
_entity.pdbx_description
1 polymer ?
#
loop_
_entity_poly.entity_id
_entity_poly.type
_entity_poly.pdbx_seq_one_letter_code
_entity_poly.pdbx_strand_id
1 'polypeptide(L)' 'MPFPEAVERLLNKKICMSCSARNPPKAIQCRKCGYKGLRVKSRERSGKTQ' A
#
# COMPACT_ATOMS: atom_id res chain seq x y z
N MET A 1 -16.28 15.59 2.79
CA MET A 1 -16.16 14.37 3.62
C MET A 1 -15.44 13.30 2.79
N PRO A 2 -14.32 12.72 3.24
CA PRO A 2 -13.69 11.63 2.51
C PRO A 2 -14.58 10.38 2.59
N PHE A 3 -14.86 9.78 1.43
CA PHE A 3 -15.66 8.54 1.34
C PHE A 3 -14.88 7.36 1.96
N PRO A 4 -15.39 6.71 3.03
CA PRO A 4 -14.67 5.65 3.72
C PRO A 4 -14.43 4.43 2.81
N GLU A 5 -15.38 4.07 1.95
CA GLU A 5 -15.25 2.96 1.01
C GLU A 5 -14.11 3.17 -0.01
N ALA A 6 -13.91 4.41 -0.48
CA ALA A 6 -12.84 4.72 -1.41
C ALA A 6 -11.46 4.62 -0.73
N VAL A 7 -11.38 5.04 0.53
CA VAL A 7 -10.17 4.95 1.36
C VAL A 7 -9.77 3.48 1.54
N GLU A 8 -10.70 2.60 1.86
CA GLU A 8 -10.39 1.18 2.03
C GLU A 8 -9.92 0.52 0.72
N ARG A 9 -10.57 0.79 -0.41
CA ARG A 9 -10.15 0.21 -1.71
C ARG A 9 -8.77 0.69 -2.17
N LEU A 10 -8.41 1.94 -1.87
CA LEU A 10 -7.14 2.52 -2.32
C LEU A 10 -5.97 2.22 -1.39
N LEU A 11 -6.22 2.15 -0.07
CA LEU A 11 -5.18 2.11 0.94
C LEU A 11 -4.93 0.71 1.53
N ASN A 12 -5.85 -0.25 1.38
CA ASN A 12 -5.64 -1.64 1.80
C ASN A 12 -4.73 -2.43 0.83
N LYS A 13 -3.53 -1.90 0.52
CA LYS A 13 -2.54 -2.53 -0.36
C LYS A 13 -1.15 -2.43 0.25
N LYS A 14 -0.34 -3.45 0.02
CA LYS A 14 1.08 -3.46 0.37
C LYS A 14 1.91 -3.06 -0.84
N ILE A 15 2.99 -2.31 -0.62
CA ILE A 15 3.94 -1.92 -1.65
C ILE A 15 5.27 -2.58 -1.31
N CYS A 16 5.88 -3.22 -2.30
CA CYS A 16 7.22 -3.77 -2.11
C CYS A 16 8.28 -2.66 -2.10
N MET A 17 9.27 -2.78 -1.22
CA MET A 17 10.37 -1.82 -1.11
C MET A 17 11.41 -1.93 -2.25
N SER A 18 11.44 -3.06 -2.97
CA SER A 18 12.36 -3.29 -4.09
C SER A 18 11.68 -3.08 -5.45
N CYS A 19 10.54 -3.76 -5.69
CA CYS A 19 9.86 -3.75 -6.99
C CYS A 19 8.83 -2.58 -7.13
N SER A 20 8.52 -1.85 -6.05
CA SER A 20 7.39 -0.89 -5.93
C SER A 20 6.01 -1.43 -6.33
N ALA A 21 5.89 -2.74 -6.59
CA ALA A 21 4.64 -3.36 -7.01
C ALA A 21 3.59 -3.34 -5.89
N ARG A 22 2.34 -3.14 -6.31
CA ARG A 22 1.16 -3.20 -5.44
C ARG A 22 0.76 -4.66 -5.24
N ASN A 23 0.89 -5.13 -4.01
CA ASN A 23 0.55 -6.46 -3.58
C ASN A 23 -0.71 -6.43 -2.68
N PRO A 24 -1.48 -7.53 -2.62
CA PRO A 24 -2.61 -7.62 -1.73
C PRO A 24 -2.18 -7.53 -0.25
N PRO A 25 -3.07 -7.10 0.66
CA PRO A 25 -2.72 -6.90 2.08
C PRO A 25 -2.33 -8.21 2.78
N LYS A 26 -2.80 -9.36 2.28
CA LYS A 26 -2.43 -10.69 2.78
C LYS A 26 -1.15 -11.26 2.14
N ALA A 27 -0.49 -10.55 1.23
CA ALA A 27 0.75 -11.03 0.62
C ALA A 27 1.90 -11.08 1.63
N ILE A 28 2.64 -12.19 1.59
CA ILE A 28 3.87 -12.45 2.36
C ILE A 28 5.13 -12.08 1.54
N GLN A 29 5.02 -12.07 0.20
CA GLN A 29 6.11 -11.80 -0.75
C GLN A 29 5.63 -11.01 -1.99
N CYS A 30 6.52 -10.24 -2.64
CA CYS A 30 6.20 -9.52 -3.89
C CYS A 30 5.97 -10.55 -4.99
N ARG A 31 4.79 -10.55 -5.63
CA ARG A 31 4.49 -11.47 -6.75
C ARG A 31 5.41 -11.33 -7.96
N LYS A 32 6.14 -10.21 -8.08
CA LYS A 32 7.08 -9.95 -9.16
C LYS A 32 8.53 -10.35 -8.85
N CYS A 33 9.00 -10.12 -7.62
CA CYS A 33 10.43 -10.29 -7.30
C CYS A 33 10.71 -11.25 -6.12
N GLY A 34 9.69 -11.82 -5.47
CA GLY A 34 9.88 -12.70 -4.32
C GLY A 34 10.35 -12.02 -3.03
N TYR A 35 10.63 -10.70 -3.06
CA TYR A 35 11.09 -9.96 -1.89
C TYR A 35 10.03 -9.92 -0.78
N LYS A 36 10.44 -10.20 0.47
CA LYS A 36 9.56 -10.28 1.64
C LYS A 36 9.34 -8.93 2.34
N GLY A 37 10.14 -7.90 2.03
CA GLY A 37 10.00 -6.56 2.58
C GLY A 37 8.87 -5.77 1.90
N LEU A 38 7.62 -6.09 2.26
CA LEU A 38 6.42 -5.39 1.82
C LEU A 38 5.98 -4.41 2.90
N ARG A 39 6.02 -3.11 2.60
CA ARG A 39 5.45 -2.07 3.46
C ARG A 39 3.96 -1.89 3.19
N VAL A 40 3.18 -1.60 4.22
CA VAL A 40 1.80 -1.15 4.03
C VAL A 40 1.79 0.26 3.42
N LYS A 41 0.83 0.55 2.54
CA LYS A 41 0.66 1.91 2.04
C LYS A 41 0.14 2.78 3.20
N SER A 42 0.83 3.89 3.51
CA SER A 42 0.43 4.77 4.61
C SER A 42 -1.01 5.23 4.45
N ARG A 43 -1.78 5.07 5.55
CA ARG A 43 -3.17 5.55 5.66
C ARG A 43 -3.24 7.08 5.77
N GLU A 44 -2.16 7.68 6.23
CA GLU A 44 -2.01 9.10 6.41
C GLU A 44 -1.47 9.71 5.10
N ARG A 45 -2.17 10.71 4.54
CA ARG A 45 -1.54 11.59 3.56
C ARG A 45 -0.43 12.34 4.30
N SER A 46 0.83 12.05 3.99
CA SER A 46 1.92 13.00 4.22
C SER A 46 1.72 14.20 3.27
N GLY A 47 0.69 14.98 3.55
CA GLY A 47 0.29 16.17 2.85
C GLY A 47 -0.04 17.23 3.88
N LYS A 48 0.95 17.61 4.70
CA LYS A 48 1.01 19.00 5.14
C LYS A 48 1.37 19.79 3.89
N THR A 49 0.40 20.50 3.31
CA THR A 49 0.49 21.91 2.90
C THR A 49 -0.72 22.26 2.04
N GLN A 50 -1.50 23.21 2.59
CA GLN A 50 -2.56 24.07 2.04
C GLN A 50 -3.87 23.45 1.59
#